data_AF-B3LX83-F1
#
_entry.id   AF-B3LX83-F1
#
_cell.length_a   1.000
_cell.length_b   1.000
_cell.length_c   1.000
_cell.angle_alpha   90.00
_cell.angle_beta   90.00
_cell.angle_gamma   90.00
#
_symmetry.space_group_name_H-M   'P 1'
#
loop_
_entity.id
_entity.type
_entity.pdbx_description
1 polymer ?
#
loop_
_entity_poly.entity_id
_entity_poly.type
_entity_poly.pdbx_seq_one_letter_code
_entity_poly.pdbx_strand_id
1 'polypeptide(L)'
;MTNLQRWLFYATLFAVPYLSIVLGTVQTQFTNKYLLHIQLLPLLLLVLFGIFSVWTVLYRTFTFNDCPEAAKELQAQILEARKDLTAKGFRFRD
;
A
#
# COMPACT_ATOMS: atom_id res chain seq x y z
N MET A 1 -1.33 -14.04 20.26
CA MET A 1 -2.05 -13.87 18.99
C MET A 1 -1.10 -13.31 17.96
N THR A 2 -0.69 -14.10 16.97
CA THR A 2 0.19 -13.59 15.89
C THR A 2 -0.63 -12.74 14.92
N ASN A 3 0.01 -11.81 14.20
CA ASN A 3 -0.68 -10.98 13.20
C ASN A 3 -1.41 -11.84 12.16
N LEU A 4 -0.84 -13.00 11.79
CA LEU A 4 -1.43 -13.96 10.87
C LEU A 4 -2.75 -14.55 11.39
N GLN A 5 -2.79 -14.96 12.67
CA GLN A 5 -4.03 -15.48 13.29
C GLN A 5 -5.16 -14.43 13.26
N ARG A 6 -4.83 -13.15 13.48
CA ARG A 6 -5.80 -12.06 13.44
C ARG A 6 -6.39 -11.86 12.04
N TRP A 7 -5.54 -11.87 11.00
CA TRP A 7 -6.01 -11.76 9.62
C TRP A 7 -6.85 -12.95 9.16
N LEU A 8 -6.44 -14.17 9.53
CA LEU A 8 -7.23 -15.37 9.26
C LEU A 8 -8.61 -15.32 9.91
N PHE A 9 -8.70 -14.83 11.14
CA PHE A 9 -9.99 -14.68 11.81
C PHE A 9 -10.93 -13.73 11.06
N TYR A 10 -10.44 -12.57 10.63
CA TYR A 10 -11.22 -11.62 9.82
C TYR A 10 -11.62 -12.20 8.46
N ALA A 11 -10.71 -12.91 7.79
CA ALA A 11 -10.99 -13.55 6.51
C ALA A 11 -12.10 -14.59 6.63
N THR A 12 -12.05 -15.46 7.65
CA THR A 12 -13.08 -16.47 7.91
C THR A 12 -14.43 -15.85 8.25
N LEU A 13 -14.44 -14.80 9.09
CA LEU A 13 -15.66 -14.09 9.47
C LEU A 13 -16.41 -13.54 8.26
N PHE A 14 -15.68 -13.09 7.24
CA PHE A 14 -16.25 -12.60 5.98
C PHE A 14 -16.58 -13.72 4.98
N ALA A 15 -15.68 -14.70 4.84
CA ALA A 15 -15.81 -15.77 3.84
C ALA A 15 -16.97 -16.73 4.14
N VAL A 16 -17.24 -17.03 5.42
CA VAL A 16 -18.28 -18.01 5.78
C VAL A 16 -19.70 -17.54 5.38
N PRO A 17 -20.16 -16.32 5.73
CA PRO A 17 -21.45 -15.82 5.24
C PRO A 17 -21.49 -15.66 3.72
N TYR A 18 -20.40 -15.16 3.12
CA TYR A 18 -20.31 -14.94 1.68
C TYR A 18 -20.48 -16.25 0.90
N LEU A 19 -19.69 -17.28 1.22
CA LEU A 19 -19.76 -18.57 0.55
C LEU A 19 -21.10 -19.27 0.80
N SER A 20 -21.69 -19.13 1.99
CA SER A 20 -23.02 -19.69 2.29
C SER A 20 -24.09 -19.10 1.37
N ILE A 21 -24.01 -17.80 1.09
CA ILE A 21 -24.93 -17.12 0.16
C ILE A 21 -24.66 -17.53 -1.29
N VAL A 22 -23.40 -17.56 -1.73
CA VAL A 22 -23.02 -17.88 -3.11
C VAL A 22 -23.31 -19.35 -3.47
N LEU A 23 -23.08 -20.28 -2.54
CA LEU A 23 -23.40 -21.70 -2.71
C LEU A 23 -24.89 -22.01 -2.59
N GLY A 24 -25.72 -21.00 -2.30
CA GLY A 24 -27.18 -21.15 -2.23
C GLY A 24 -27.67 -21.97 -1.04
N THR A 25 -26.86 -22.13 0.02
CA THR A 25 -27.27 -22.83 1.26
C THR A 25 -28.28 -22.01 2.07
N VAL A 26 -28.25 -20.68 1.91
CA VAL A 26 -29.20 -19.74 2.51
C VAL A 26 -29.85 -18.91 1.40
N GLN A 27 -31.05 -19.32 0.98
CA GLN A 27 -31.83 -18.62 -0.04
C GLN A 27 -32.97 -17.85 0.62
N THR A 28 -32.88 -16.52 0.60
CA THR A 28 -33.99 -15.61 0.93
C THR A 28 -34.45 -14.90 -0.34
N GLN A 29 -35.68 -14.38 -0.37
CA GLN A 29 -36.21 -13.70 -1.55
C GLN A 29 -35.38 -12.47 -1.98
N PHE A 30 -34.73 -11.79 -1.01
CA PHE A 30 -33.84 -10.67 -1.29
C PHE A 30 -32.52 -11.12 -1.91
N THR A 31 -31.93 -12.20 -1.40
CA THR A 31 -30.67 -12.75 -1.90
C THR A 31 -30.77 -13.16 -3.36
N ASN A 32 -31.88 -13.79 -3.76
CA ASN A 32 -32.10 -14.20 -5.16
C ASN A 32 -32.21 -13.00 -6.11
N LYS A 33 -32.81 -11.89 -5.66
CA LYS A 33 -32.93 -10.68 -6.49
C LYS A 33 -31.60 -9.99 -6.75
N TYR A 34 -30.68 -10.01 -5.78
CA TYR A 34 -29.38 -9.32 -5.85
C TYR A 34 -28.18 -10.27 -5.98
N LEU A 35 -28.41 -11.53 -6.32
CA LEU A 35 -27.37 -12.57 -6.35
C LEU A 35 -26.17 -12.18 -7.21
N LEU A 36 -26.40 -11.55 -8.37
CA LEU A 36 -25.35 -11.05 -9.25
C LEU A 36 -24.47 -9.98 -8.58
N HIS A 37 -25.07 -9.07 -7.83
CA HIS A 37 -24.33 -8.01 -7.11
C HIS A 37 -23.50 -8.60 -5.99
N ILE A 38 -24.05 -9.58 -5.27
CA ILE A 38 -23.35 -10.29 -4.20
C ILE A 38 -22.17 -11.08 -4.77
N GLN A 39 -22.36 -11.78 -5.89
CA GLN A 39 -21.28 -12.54 -6.53
C GLN A 39 -20.14 -11.62 -7.01
N LEU A 40 -20.45 -10.40 -7.47
CA LEU A 40 -19.48 -9.39 -7.89
C LEU A 40 -18.83 -8.61 -6.75
N LEU A 41 -19.32 -8.76 -5.51
CA LEU A 41 -18.84 -8.01 -4.36
C LEU A 41 -17.33 -8.14 -4.09
N PRO A 42 -16.69 -9.34 -4.18
CA PRO A 42 -15.24 -9.44 -4.00
C PRO A 42 -14.46 -8.69 -5.08
N LEU A 43 -14.96 -8.70 -6.32
CA LEU A 43 -14.33 -7.95 -7.42
C LEU A 43 -14.44 -6.44 -7.17
N LEU A 44 -15.60 -5.96 -6.73
CA LEU A 44 -15.80 -4.56 -6.36
C LEU A 44 -14.86 -4.13 -5.22
N LEU A 45 -14.71 -4.95 -4.19
CA LEU A 45 -13.76 -4.69 -3.10
C LEU A 45 -12.32 -4.58 -3.61
N LEU A 46 -11.91 -5.46 -4.52
CA LEU A 46 -10.58 -5.45 -5.11
C LEU A 46 -10.34 -4.17 -5.93
N VAL A 47 -11.32 -3.77 -6.74
CA VAL A 47 -11.24 -2.52 -7.52
C VAL A 47 -11.15 -1.30 -6.60
N LEU A 48 -11.99 -1.21 -5.57
CA LEU A 48 -11.95 -0.11 -4.61
C LEU A 48 -10.61 -0.05 -3.86
N PHE A 49 -10.09 -1.21 -3.43
CA PHE A 49 -8.78 -1.29 -2.81
C PHE A 49 -7.66 -0.86 -3.76
N GLY A 50 -7.75 -1.23 -5.04
CA GLY A 50 -6.81 -0.81 -6.08
C GLY A 50 -6.82 0.71 -6.27
N ILE A 51 -8.00 1.31 -6.43
CA ILE A 51 -8.15 2.78 -6.56
C ILE A 51 -7.59 3.48 -5.32
N PHE A 52 -7.94 3.02 -4.12
CA PHE A 52 -7.43 3.59 -2.86
C PHE A 52 -5.91 3.50 -2.77
N SER A 53 -5.33 2.37 -3.18
CA SER A 53 -3.87 2.17 -3.19
C SER A 53 -3.18 3.12 -4.15
N VAL A 54 -3.68 3.22 -5.39
CA VAL A 54 -3.15 4.15 -6.40
C VAL A 54 -3.25 5.60 -5.91
N TRP A 55 -4.41 5.98 -5.38
CA TRP A 55 -4.63 7.31 -4.83
C TRP A 55 -3.65 7.64 -3.71
N THR A 56 -3.44 6.71 -2.78
CA THR A 56 -2.52 6.88 -1.65
C THR A 56 -1.08 7.06 -2.13
N VAL A 57 -0.65 6.26 -3.12
CA VAL A 57 0.70 6.38 -3.69
C VAL A 57 0.85 7.72 -4.40
N LEU A 58 -0.05 8.08 -5.30
CA LEU A 58 -0.02 9.35 -6.03
C LEU A 58 -0.02 10.53 -5.07
N TYR A 59 -0.93 10.55 -4.09
CA TYR A 59 -1.00 11.63 -3.12
C TYR A 59 0.32 11.80 -2.36
N ARG A 60 0.92 10.70 -1.90
CA ARG A 60 2.21 10.75 -1.18
C ARG A 60 3.36 11.18 -2.07
N THR A 61 3.38 10.75 -3.32
CA THR A 61 4.41 11.15 -4.28
C THR A 61 4.27 12.63 -4.65
N PHE A 62 3.06 13.12 -4.92
CA PHE A 62 2.83 14.54 -5.23
C PHE A 62 3.05 15.46 -4.04
N THR A 63 2.79 14.98 -2.82
CA THR A 63 2.99 15.76 -1.58
C THR A 63 4.41 15.64 -1.04
N PHE A 64 5.30 14.93 -1.74
CA PHE A 64 6.71 14.90 -1.36
C PHE A 64 7.30 16.29 -1.63
N ASN A 65 7.43 17.09 -0.57
CA ASN A 65 7.97 18.43 -0.66
C ASN A 65 9.43 18.33 -1.09
N ASP A 66 9.77 18.86 -2.26
CA ASP A 66 11.16 19.02 -2.64
C ASP A 66 11.81 19.94 -1.60
N CYS A 67 12.84 19.43 -0.92
CA CYS A 67 13.63 20.19 0.05
C CYS A 67 14.97 20.60 -0.61
N PRO A 68 14.97 21.61 -1.51
CA PRO A 68 16.17 22.01 -2.24
C PRO A 68 17.28 22.49 -1.32
N GLU A 69 16.94 23.14 -0.20
CA GLU A 69 17.91 23.61 0.79
C GLU A 69 18.64 22.46 1.48
N ALA A 70 17.93 21.40 1.86
CA ALA A 70 18.54 20.21 2.46
C ALA A 70 19.49 19.52 1.46
N ALA A 71 19.10 19.45 0.17
CA ALA A 71 19.96 18.91 -0.87
C ALA A 71 21.23 19.76 -1.06
N LYS A 72 21.11 21.09 -1.02
CA LYS A 72 22.24 22.03 -1.15
C LYS A 72 23.19 21.97 0.04
N GLU A 73 22.65 21.90 1.25
CA GLU A 73 23.44 21.73 2.48
C GLU A 73 24.23 20.42 2.45
N LEU A 74 23.57 19.31 2.06
CA LEU A 74 24.22 18.01 1.94
C LEU A 74 25.34 18.02 0.90
N GLN A 75 25.13 18.68 -0.25
CA GLN A 75 26.18 18.85 -1.26
C GLN A 75 27.38 19.65 -0.76
N ALA A 76 27.15 20.71 0.03
CA ALA A 76 28.22 21.49 0.64
C ALA A 76 29.06 20.65 1.62
N GLN A 77 28.39 19.84 2.46
CA GLN A 77 29.07 18.92 3.38
C GLN A 77 29.90 17.86 2.64
N ILE A 78 29.40 17.34 1.52
CA ILE A 78 30.14 16.39 0.67
C ILE A 78 31.42 17.06 0.10
N LEU A 79 31.31 18.29 -0.37
CA LEU A 79 32.45 19.05 -0.89
C LEU A 79 33.51 19.31 0.18
N GLU A 80 33.09 19.69 1.38
CA GLU A 80 33.99 19.92 2.52
C GLU A 80 34.68 18.62 2.96
N ALA A 81 33.92 17.52 3.10
CA ALA A 81 34.46 16.22 3.44
C ALA A 81 35.47 15.72 2.38
N ARG A 82 35.18 15.94 1.08
CA ARG A 82 36.12 15.61 0.00
C ARG A 82 37.41 16.43 0.11
N LYS A 83 37.34 17.72 0.43
CA LYS A 83 38.53 18.57 0.63
C LYS A 83 39.38 18.08 1.79
N ASP A 84 38.77 17.79 2.93
CA ASP A 84 39.47 17.27 4.12
C ASP A 84 40.14 15.92 3.83
N LEU A 85 39.44 15.01 3.15
CA LEU A 85 40.00 13.71 2.76
C LEU A 85 41.12 13.83 1.72
N THR A 86 41.02 14.78 0.78
CA THR A 86 42.10 15.06 -0.18
C THR A 86 43.32 15.64 0.52
N ALA A 87 43.12 16.54 1.50
CA ALA A 87 44.20 17.06 2.35
C ALA A 87 44.88 15.95 3.17
N LYS A 88 44.13 14.91 3.54
CA LYS A 88 44.65 13.69 4.19
C LYS A 88 45.27 12.67 3.22
N GLY A 89 45.35 12.99 1.92
CA GLY A 89 46.04 12.18 0.91
C GLY A 89 45.17 11.12 0.20
N PHE A 90 43.86 11.09 0.44
CA PHE A 90 42.96 10.19 -0.26
C PHE A 90 42.68 10.69 -1.69
N ARG A 91 42.71 9.78 -2.67
CA ARG A 91 42.33 10.07 -4.06
C ARG A 91 40.95 9.51 -4.35
N PHE A 92 40.02 10.37 -4.74
CA PHE A 92 38.71 9.95 -5.20
C PHE A 92 38.79 9.53 -6.66
N ARG A 93 38.14 8.42 -7.01
CA ARG A 93 37.91 8.03 -8.40
C ARG A 93 36.62 8.70 -8.88
N ASP A 94 36.64 9.23 -10.10
CA ASP A 94 35.47 9.81 -10.77
C ASP A 94 34.36 8.76 -11.00
#